data_AF-A0A1Y4EQI7-F1
#
_entry.id   AF-A0A1Y4EQI7-F1
#
_cell.length_a   1.000
_cell.length_b   1.000
_cell.length_c   1.000
_cell.angle_alpha   90.00
_cell.angle_beta   90.00
_cell.angle_gamma   90.00
#
_symmetry.space_group_name_H-M   'P 1'
#
loop_
_entity.id
_entity.type
_entity.pdbx_description
1 polymer ?
#
loop_
_entity_poly.entity_id
_entity_poly.type
_entity_poly.pdbx_seq_one_letter_code
_entity_poly.pdbx_strand_id
1 'polypeptide(L)'
;MKKRNMSWVALLLSFVLFFAPFPTSFAAVEPYVESDTTMDFTKAQGDYYWFKFTVHGSHADPQIAAGNGTVLKTGNCKKLKNAEGEDEYRFQVWAIGKPGEASAIYTTLPGQEPVKHCVITVGDPLPSTSNRQTATETSSTKQGRTIYVTRTGKKYHYNNHCNGGTYYESTLEQALARGLGPCKKCVG
;
A
#
# COMPACT_ATOMS: atom_id res chain seq x y z
N MET A 1 41.46 -6.60 -97.31
CA MET A 1 41.55 -7.89 -96.58
C MET A 1 41.36 -7.57 -95.10
N LYS A 2 40.17 -7.67 -94.50
CA LYS A 2 39.39 -8.84 -94.07
C LYS A 2 40.05 -9.65 -92.94
N LYS A 3 39.40 -9.59 -91.76
CA LYS A 3 39.17 -10.60 -90.69
C LYS A 3 39.33 -9.89 -89.33
N ARG A 4 38.24 -9.53 -88.62
CA ARG A 4 37.46 -10.35 -87.65
C ARG A 4 38.42 -11.11 -86.72
N ASN A 5 38.29 -11.02 -85.39
CA ASN A 5 37.42 -11.92 -84.65
C ASN A 5 37.17 -11.43 -83.21
N MET A 6 35.89 -11.49 -82.83
CA MET A 6 35.35 -11.56 -81.47
C MET A 6 35.95 -12.78 -80.75
N SER A 7 36.32 -12.64 -79.46
CA SER A 7 36.48 -13.79 -78.57
C SER A 7 35.61 -13.61 -77.34
N TRP A 8 34.69 -14.55 -77.21
CA TRP A 8 33.66 -14.69 -76.19
C TRP A 8 34.27 -15.60 -75.13
N VAL A 9 34.56 -15.09 -73.93
CA VAL A 9 34.92 -15.93 -72.77
C VAL A 9 33.92 -15.61 -71.66
N ALA A 10 32.92 -16.47 -71.56
CA ALA A 10 32.12 -16.64 -70.36
C ALA A 10 33.03 -17.23 -69.28
N LEU A 11 33.04 -16.65 -68.07
CA LEU A 11 33.50 -17.39 -66.89
C LEU A 11 32.93 -16.79 -65.59
N LEU A 12 32.06 -17.60 -64.98
CA LEU A 12 31.81 -17.77 -63.54
C LEU A 12 31.19 -16.63 -62.74
N LEU A 13 29.86 -16.77 -62.63
CA LEU A 13 29.00 -16.33 -61.55
C LEU A 13 29.49 -16.92 -60.21
N SER A 14 30.47 -16.30 -59.56
CA SER A 14 30.84 -16.59 -58.18
C SER A 14 29.85 -15.91 -57.24
N PHE A 15 28.70 -16.57 -57.06
CA PHE A 15 27.79 -16.33 -55.94
C PHE A 15 28.48 -16.82 -54.66
N VAL A 16 29.36 -15.98 -54.12
CA VAL A 16 29.83 -16.14 -52.75
C VAL A 16 28.63 -15.80 -51.87
N LEU A 17 27.88 -16.84 -51.47
CA LEU A 17 27.02 -16.76 -50.29
C LEU A 17 27.94 -16.48 -49.11
N PHE A 18 28.15 -15.20 -48.86
CA PHE A 18 28.63 -14.70 -47.59
C PHE A 18 27.59 -15.14 -46.56
N PHE A 19 27.84 -16.27 -45.89
CA PHE A 19 27.21 -16.62 -44.62
C PHE A 19 27.67 -15.57 -43.61
N ALA A 20 27.11 -14.36 -43.71
CA ALA A 20 27.18 -13.40 -42.62
C ALA A 20 26.32 -14.01 -41.50
N PRO A 21 26.90 -14.32 -40.32
CA PRO A 21 26.05 -14.57 -39.16
C PRO A 21 25.33 -13.26 -38.90
N PHE A 22 24.04 -13.21 -39.25
CA PHE A 22 23.18 -12.13 -38.80
C PHE A 22 23.32 -12.09 -37.27
N PRO A 23 23.77 -10.98 -36.67
CA PRO A 23 23.81 -10.89 -35.23
C PRO A 23 22.37 -11.08 -34.76
N THR A 24 22.10 -12.18 -34.09
CA THR A 24 20.88 -12.37 -33.32
C THR A 24 20.90 -11.33 -32.22
N SER A 25 20.30 -10.17 -32.50
CA SER A 25 19.96 -9.20 -31.47
C SER A 25 18.95 -9.87 -30.55
N PHE A 26 19.42 -10.38 -29.42
CA PHE A 26 18.55 -10.68 -28.30
C PHE A 26 17.92 -9.35 -27.87
N ALA A 27 16.60 -9.23 -28.02
CA ALA A 27 15.87 -8.12 -27.43
C ALA A 27 16.09 -8.19 -25.91
N ALA A 28 16.87 -7.25 -25.37
CA ALA A 28 16.99 -7.11 -23.94
C ALA A 28 15.61 -6.72 -23.40
N VAL A 29 15.08 -7.51 -22.45
CA VAL A 29 13.84 -7.16 -21.74
C VAL A 29 14.10 -5.85 -21.01
N GLU A 30 13.31 -4.82 -21.28
CA GLU A 30 13.45 -3.53 -20.60
C GLU A 30 13.16 -3.71 -19.10
N PRO A 31 13.99 -3.14 -18.21
CA PRO A 31 13.79 -3.31 -16.79
C PRO A 31 12.52 -2.58 -16.34
N TYR A 32 11.83 -3.12 -15.35
CA TYR A 32 10.62 -2.50 -14.80
C TYR A 32 10.51 -2.79 -13.31
N VAL A 33 9.64 -2.04 -12.64
CA VAL A 33 9.32 -2.24 -11.23
C VAL A 33 7.92 -2.84 -11.13
N GLU A 34 7.80 -4.01 -10.53
CA GLU A 34 6.53 -4.64 -10.19
C GLU A 34 6.11 -4.23 -8.77
N SER A 35 4.83 -3.93 -8.56
CA SER A 35 4.25 -3.70 -7.23
C SER A 35 3.30 -4.82 -6.85
N ASP A 36 3.31 -5.23 -5.59
CA ASP A 36 2.28 -6.13 -5.03
C ASP A 36 0.89 -5.49 -4.93
N THR A 37 0.79 -4.17 -5.12
CA THR A 37 -0.46 -3.41 -5.00
C THR A 37 -0.65 -2.48 -6.20
N THR A 38 -1.53 -2.88 -7.10
CA THR A 38 -1.87 -2.13 -8.31
C THR A 38 -3.28 -1.55 -8.31
N MET A 39 -4.10 -1.93 -7.34
CA MET A 39 -5.48 -1.44 -7.20
C MET A 39 -5.51 -0.24 -6.25
N ASP A 40 -6.28 0.78 -6.62
CA ASP A 40 -6.58 1.91 -5.75
C ASP A 40 -7.34 1.44 -4.51
N PHE A 41 -7.05 2.03 -3.35
CA PHE A 41 -7.66 1.63 -2.09
C PHE A 41 -7.81 2.79 -1.10
N THR A 42 -8.60 2.56 -0.06
CA THR A 42 -8.78 3.50 1.05
C THR A 42 -8.02 3.03 2.27
N LYS A 43 -7.29 3.94 2.93
CA LYS A 43 -6.58 3.68 4.18
C LYS A 43 -6.99 4.71 5.23
N ALA A 44 -7.37 4.23 6.41
CA ALA A 44 -7.82 5.11 7.49
C ALA A 44 -6.77 6.15 7.86
N GLN A 45 -7.22 7.37 8.18
CA GLN A 45 -6.32 8.45 8.59
C GLN A 45 -5.47 8.03 9.81
N GLY A 46 -4.17 8.28 9.72
CA GLY A 46 -3.15 7.91 10.71
C GLY A 46 -2.61 6.48 10.56
N ASP A 47 -3.26 5.63 9.76
CA ASP A 47 -2.81 4.26 9.53
C ASP A 47 -1.74 4.19 8.43
N TYR A 48 -1.00 3.08 8.39
CA TYR A 48 0.11 2.87 7.45
C TYR A 48 -0.08 1.62 6.60
N TYR A 49 0.59 1.61 5.44
CA TYR A 49 0.65 0.49 4.52
C TYR A 49 2.10 0.21 4.13
N TRP A 50 2.38 -1.07 3.86
CA TRP A 50 3.68 -1.54 3.36
C TRP A 50 3.53 -2.03 1.94
N PHE A 51 4.21 -1.38 1.01
CA PHE A 51 4.38 -1.86 -0.35
C PHE A 51 5.54 -2.84 -0.44
N LYS A 52 5.41 -3.78 -1.37
CA LYS A 52 6.52 -4.56 -1.90
C LYS A 52 6.72 -4.18 -3.36
N PHE A 53 7.93 -3.74 -3.70
CA PHE A 53 8.33 -3.52 -5.09
C PHE A 53 9.45 -4.48 -5.47
N THR A 54 9.37 -5.10 -6.65
CA THR A 54 10.43 -5.95 -7.20
C THR A 54 10.97 -5.31 -8.46
N VAL A 55 12.30 -5.18 -8.58
CA VAL A 55 12.94 -4.68 -9.80
C VAL A 55 13.35 -5.86 -10.67
N HIS A 56 12.79 -5.92 -11.88
CA HIS A 56 13.08 -6.95 -12.88
C HIS A 56 14.04 -6.42 -13.93
N GLY A 57 14.92 -7.30 -14.44
CA GLY A 57 15.85 -6.98 -15.53
C GLY A 57 16.98 -5.98 -15.18
N SER A 58 17.07 -5.52 -13.93
CA SER A 58 18.10 -4.59 -13.46
C SER A 58 18.29 -4.67 -11.94
N HIS A 59 19.42 -4.15 -11.45
CA HIS A 59 19.69 -3.92 -10.03
C HIS A 59 19.78 -2.42 -9.68
N ALA A 60 19.34 -1.56 -10.60
CA ALA A 60 19.26 -0.12 -10.36
C ALA A 60 18.22 0.19 -9.28
N ASP A 61 18.54 1.15 -8.41
CA ASP A 61 17.64 1.57 -7.35
C ASP A 61 16.53 2.49 -7.92
N PRO A 62 15.25 2.15 -7.76
CA PRO A 62 14.17 3.03 -8.17
C PRO A 62 14.00 4.17 -7.17
N GLN A 63 13.62 5.35 -7.66
CA GLN A 63 13.07 6.41 -6.83
C GLN A 63 11.61 6.08 -6.51
N ILE A 64 11.29 5.85 -5.24
CA ILE A 64 9.93 5.54 -4.77
C ILE A 64 9.34 6.79 -4.11
N ALA A 65 8.19 7.25 -4.59
CA ALA A 65 7.58 8.50 -4.15
C ALA A 65 6.08 8.40 -3.90
N ALA A 66 5.59 9.18 -2.94
CA ALA A 66 4.17 9.48 -2.78
C ALA A 66 3.90 10.89 -3.31
N GLY A 67 2.95 11.02 -4.24
CA GLY A 67 2.75 12.25 -5.03
C GLY A 67 2.57 13.52 -4.21
N ASN A 68 1.68 13.51 -3.21
CA ASN A 68 1.47 14.63 -2.29
C ASN A 68 1.85 14.25 -0.85
N GLY A 69 2.96 14.83 -0.37
CA GLY A 69 3.50 14.63 0.97
C GLY A 69 2.61 15.12 2.13
N THR A 70 1.59 15.94 1.87
CA THR A 70 0.61 16.34 2.90
C THR A 70 -0.52 15.34 3.05
N VAL A 71 -0.72 14.46 2.06
CA VAL A 71 -1.74 13.41 2.05
C VAL A 71 -1.13 12.07 2.47
N LEU A 72 0.03 11.76 1.90
CA LEU A 72 0.77 10.53 2.15
C LEU A 72 2.19 10.85 2.61
N LYS A 73 2.52 10.46 3.83
CA LYS A 73 3.88 10.59 4.36
C LYS A 73 4.64 9.30 4.04
N THR A 74 5.79 9.42 3.38
CA THR A 74 6.71 8.30 3.20
C THR A 74 7.50 8.05 4.48
N GLY A 75 7.99 6.82 4.67
CA GLY A 75 9.00 6.57 5.69
C GLY A 75 9.89 5.41 5.31
N ASN A 76 9.94 4.38 6.15
CA ASN A 76 10.97 3.37 6.02
C ASN A 76 10.92 2.66 4.66
N CYS A 77 12.07 2.59 4.00
CA CYS A 77 12.30 1.80 2.82
C CYS A 77 13.46 0.85 3.07
N LYS A 78 13.23 -0.47 2.92
CA LYS A 78 14.27 -1.48 3.07
C LYS A 78 14.44 -2.25 1.76
N LYS A 79 15.67 -2.26 1.24
CA LYS A 79 16.09 -3.12 0.14
C LYS A 79 16.48 -4.50 0.65
N LEU A 80 16.04 -5.53 -0.06
CA LEU A 80 16.23 -6.95 0.19
C LEU A 80 16.52 -7.65 -1.14
N LYS A 81 16.91 -8.93 -1.07
CA LYS A 81 16.91 -9.82 -2.24
C LYS A 81 15.84 -10.88 -2.07
N ASN A 82 15.07 -11.16 -3.13
CA ASN A 82 14.13 -12.27 -3.14
C ASN A 82 14.86 -13.60 -3.38
N ALA A 83 14.11 -14.72 -3.42
CA ALA A 83 14.69 -16.05 -3.64
C ALA A 83 15.36 -16.21 -5.03
N GLU A 84 14.97 -15.37 -5.99
CA GLU A 84 15.46 -15.35 -7.37
C GLU A 84 16.65 -14.39 -7.56
N GLY A 85 17.06 -13.68 -6.49
CA GLY A 85 18.19 -12.75 -6.48
C GLY A 85 17.86 -11.32 -6.93
N GLU A 86 16.59 -11.07 -7.28
CA GLU A 86 16.08 -9.76 -7.67
C GLU A 86 15.98 -8.83 -6.45
N ASP A 87 16.03 -7.53 -6.72
CA ASP A 87 15.98 -6.53 -5.66
C ASP A 87 14.52 -6.24 -5.27
N GLU A 88 14.19 -6.53 -4.02
CA GLU A 88 12.87 -6.29 -3.41
C GLU A 88 12.93 -5.10 -2.44
N TYR A 89 11.96 -4.19 -2.50
CA TYR A 89 11.86 -3.02 -1.63
C TYR A 89 10.59 -3.11 -0.78
N ARG A 90 10.75 -3.01 0.54
CA ARG A 90 9.65 -2.86 1.50
C ARG A 90 9.53 -1.39 1.87
N PHE A 91 8.48 -0.74 1.37
CA PHE A 91 8.29 0.70 1.47
C PHE A 91 7.05 1.07 2.29
N GLN A 92 7.23 1.87 3.33
CA GLN A 92 6.15 2.29 4.22
C GLN A 92 5.58 3.65 3.82
N VAL A 93 4.25 3.76 3.86
CA VAL A 93 3.53 5.03 3.71
C VAL A 93 2.44 5.15 4.77
N TRP A 94 2.21 6.37 5.26
CA TRP A 94 1.12 6.72 6.18
C TRP A 94 0.10 7.59 5.48
N ALA A 95 -1.18 7.33 5.71
CA ALA A 95 -2.29 8.18 5.30
C ALA A 95 -2.47 9.32 6.31
N ILE A 96 -1.93 10.50 6.02
CA ILE A 96 -1.90 11.64 6.97
C ILE A 96 -2.80 12.81 6.57
N GLY A 97 -3.30 12.83 5.34
CA GLY A 97 -4.22 13.85 4.83
C GLY A 97 -5.58 13.82 5.52
N LYS A 98 -6.50 14.67 5.08
CA LYS A 98 -7.89 14.65 5.56
C LYS A 98 -8.67 13.50 4.91
N PRO A 99 -9.69 12.93 5.56
CA PRO A 99 -10.58 11.97 4.93
C PRO A 99 -11.14 12.51 3.59
N GLY A 100 -11.08 11.67 2.55
CA GLY A 100 -11.43 12.02 1.17
C GLY A 100 -10.28 12.57 0.32
N GLU A 101 -9.17 13.02 0.92
CA GLU A 101 -7.97 13.37 0.14
C GLU A 101 -7.28 12.11 -0.40
N ALA A 102 -6.66 12.22 -1.56
CA ALA A 102 -6.00 11.08 -2.21
C ALA A 102 -4.66 11.48 -2.84
N SER A 103 -3.74 10.53 -2.88
CA SER A 103 -2.46 10.66 -3.57
C SER A 103 -2.00 9.33 -4.12
N ALA A 104 -1.19 9.36 -5.18
CA ALA A 104 -0.69 8.16 -5.84
C ALA A 104 0.74 7.79 -5.40
N ILE A 105 1.07 6.51 -5.55
CA ILE A 105 2.41 5.95 -5.36
C ILE A 105 3.07 5.72 -6.71
N TYR A 106 4.33 6.12 -6.82
CA TYR A 106 5.10 6.05 -8.05
C TYR A 106 6.48 5.42 -7.82
N THR A 107 7.00 4.78 -8.85
CA THR A 107 8.41 4.39 -8.93
C THR A 107 9.04 4.92 -10.21
N THR A 108 10.29 5.36 -10.14
CA THR A 108 11.04 5.82 -11.32
C THR A 108 12.39 5.13 -11.34
N LEU A 109 12.63 4.26 -12.33
CA LEU A 109 13.97 3.73 -12.57
C LEU A 109 14.84 4.77 -13.29
N PRO A 110 16.17 4.75 -13.09
CA PRO A 110 17.06 5.67 -13.79
C PRO A 110 16.87 5.62 -15.31
N GLY A 111 16.61 6.78 -15.92
CA GLY A 111 16.40 6.90 -17.37
C GLY A 111 15.00 6.52 -17.87
N GLN A 112 14.05 6.21 -16.97
CA GLN A 112 12.65 5.95 -17.31
C GLN A 112 11.73 7.06 -16.79
N GLU A 113 10.54 7.15 -17.39
CA GLU A 113 9.46 7.98 -16.87
C GLU A 113 8.86 7.37 -15.59
N PRO A 114 8.30 8.19 -14.68
CA PRO A 114 7.65 7.69 -13.48
C PRO A 114 6.46 6.76 -13.80
N VAL A 115 6.43 5.59 -13.17
CA VAL A 115 5.34 4.61 -13.27
C VAL A 115 4.41 4.76 -12.06
N LYS A 116 3.12 4.96 -12.31
CA LYS A 116 2.07 4.99 -11.29
C LYS A 116 1.62 3.57 -10.95
N HIS A 117 1.60 3.22 -9.66
CA HIS A 117 1.15 1.90 -9.19
C HIS A 117 -0.28 1.89 -8.69
N CYS A 118 -0.64 2.81 -7.79
CA CYS A 118 -2.00 2.92 -7.24
C CYS A 118 -2.24 4.30 -6.62
N VAL A 119 -3.51 4.59 -6.31
CA VAL A 119 -3.97 5.73 -5.53
C VAL A 119 -4.42 5.25 -4.15
N ILE A 120 -3.97 5.95 -3.11
CA ILE A 120 -4.46 5.77 -1.75
C ILE A 120 -5.35 6.94 -1.42
N THR A 121 -6.61 6.65 -1.10
CA THR A 121 -7.55 7.62 -0.53
C THR A 121 -7.49 7.54 0.99
N VAL A 122 -7.43 8.68 1.66
CA VAL A 122 -7.49 8.74 3.12
C VAL A 122 -8.95 8.51 3.53
N GLY A 123 -9.19 7.49 4.34
CA GLY A 123 -10.48 7.22 4.96
C GLY A 123 -10.61 7.91 6.31
N ASP A 124 -11.78 7.79 6.93
CA ASP A 124 -11.99 8.26 8.30
C ASP A 124 -10.97 7.63 9.26
N PRO A 125 -10.55 8.35 10.33
CA PRO A 125 -9.71 7.77 11.37
C PRO A 125 -10.35 6.51 11.93
N LEU A 126 -9.53 5.48 12.19
CA LEU A 126 -10.02 4.33 12.94
C LEU A 126 -10.51 4.79 14.31
N PRO A 127 -11.63 4.23 14.81
CA PRO A 127 -12.10 4.54 16.15
C PRO A 127 -10.99 4.18 17.14
N SER A 128 -10.35 5.19 17.72
CA SER A 128 -9.29 4.99 18.69
C SER A 128 -9.90 4.38 19.95
N THR A 129 -9.61 3.11 20.23
CA THR A 129 -9.69 2.56 21.59
C THR A 129 -8.53 3.17 22.42
N SER A 130 -8.62 4.47 22.65
CA SER A 130 -7.73 5.22 23.52
C SER A 130 -8.05 4.87 24.98
N ASN A 131 -7.46 3.79 25.47
CA ASN A 131 -7.08 3.73 26.88
C ASN A 131 -5.55 3.74 26.97
N ARG A 132 -4.98 4.93 26.81
CA ARG A 132 -3.72 5.28 27.46
C ARG A 132 -3.95 6.61 28.17
N GLN A 133 -4.00 6.52 29.49
CA GLN A 133 -4.16 7.66 30.41
C GLN A 133 -3.19 8.78 30.05
N THR A 134 -3.72 9.99 29.90
CA THR A 134 -3.06 11.19 30.39
C THR A 134 -4.15 12.07 30.96
N ALA A 135 -4.06 12.27 32.27
CA ALA A 135 -4.92 13.17 33.03
C ALA A 135 -4.77 14.59 32.50
N THR A 136 -5.91 15.27 32.30
CA THR A 136 -6.30 16.59 32.83
C THR A 136 -7.61 17.00 32.13
N GLU A 137 -8.71 17.03 32.91
CA GLU A 137 -9.79 18.04 32.95
C GLU A 137 -10.09 18.84 31.64
N THR A 138 -11.31 18.99 31.09
CA THR A 138 -12.66 19.15 31.66
C THR A 138 -13.71 19.16 30.51
N SER A 139 -14.95 18.79 30.83
CA SER A 139 -16.24 19.12 30.17
C SER A 139 -16.64 18.51 28.80
N SER A 140 -17.58 17.55 28.90
CA SER A 140 -18.83 17.40 28.11
C SER A 140 -18.81 17.54 26.58
N THR A 141 -19.13 16.45 25.87
CA THR A 141 -20.41 16.26 25.14
C THR A 141 -20.63 14.76 24.86
N LYS A 142 -21.90 14.32 24.91
CA LYS A 142 -22.39 12.95 24.69
C LYS A 142 -21.75 12.24 23.50
N GLN A 143 -21.45 10.95 23.71
CA GLN A 143 -21.52 9.77 22.81
C GLN A 143 -20.26 8.91 23.02
N GLY A 144 -20.42 7.78 23.72
CA GLY A 144 -19.34 6.77 23.84
C GLY A 144 -18.84 6.42 25.25
N ARG A 145 -19.60 6.67 26.34
CA ARG A 145 -19.27 6.01 27.62
C ARG A 145 -19.58 4.52 27.47
N THR A 146 -18.55 3.67 27.42
CA THR A 146 -18.69 2.22 27.50
C THR A 146 -19.45 1.87 28.78
N ILE A 147 -20.58 1.20 28.63
CA ILE A 147 -21.42 0.78 29.74
C ILE A 147 -21.23 -0.72 29.94
N TYR A 148 -21.29 -1.15 31.20
CA TYR A 148 -21.15 -2.54 31.59
C TYR A 148 -22.50 -3.10 32.01
N VAL A 149 -22.87 -4.27 31.47
CA VAL A 149 -24.10 -4.99 31.80
C VAL A 149 -23.75 -6.39 32.26
N THR A 150 -24.55 -6.96 33.15
CA THR A 150 -24.43 -8.38 33.50
C THR A 150 -25.47 -9.18 32.72
N ARG A 151 -25.21 -10.47 32.50
CA ARG A 151 -26.06 -11.32 31.65
C ARG A 151 -27.53 -11.38 32.11
N THR A 152 -27.76 -11.35 33.41
CA THR A 152 -29.10 -11.39 34.04
C THR A 152 -29.46 -10.10 34.79
N GLY A 153 -28.62 -9.07 34.73
CA GLY A 153 -28.82 -7.84 35.49
C GLY A 153 -29.98 -6.99 34.98
N LYS A 154 -30.63 -6.27 35.91
CA LYS A 154 -31.66 -5.27 35.59
C LYS A 154 -31.11 -3.85 35.49
N LYS A 155 -29.79 -3.69 35.65
CA LYS A 155 -29.12 -2.40 35.69
C LYS A 155 -27.89 -2.38 34.80
N TYR A 156 -27.59 -1.20 34.29
CA TYR A 156 -26.35 -0.92 33.61
C TYR A 156 -25.39 -0.15 34.53
N HIS A 157 -24.10 -0.33 34.32
CA HIS A 157 -23.03 0.15 35.20
C HIS A 157 -22.04 0.98 34.40
N TYR A 158 -21.47 2.02 35.01
CA TYR A 158 -20.39 2.81 34.41
C TYR A 158 -18.99 2.20 34.69
N ASN A 159 -18.93 1.19 35.55
CA ASN A 159 -17.71 0.44 35.87
C ASN A 159 -17.99 -1.08 35.90
N ASN A 160 -16.98 -1.87 35.57
CA ASN A 160 -17.01 -3.34 35.55
C ASN A 160 -16.64 -3.98 36.92
N HIS A 161 -16.63 -3.19 37.99
CA HIS A 161 -16.25 -3.65 39.34
C HIS A 161 -17.27 -3.28 40.43
N CYS A 162 -18.50 -2.92 40.05
CA CYS A 162 -19.50 -2.41 41.00
C CYS A 162 -19.90 -3.39 42.13
N ASN A 163 -20.14 -4.67 41.82
CA ASN A 163 -20.70 -5.66 42.77
C ASN A 163 -20.09 -7.06 42.57
N GLY A 164 -18.85 -7.16 42.08
CA GLY A 164 -18.14 -8.45 41.95
C GLY A 164 -18.75 -9.45 40.95
N GLY A 165 -19.62 -9.01 40.03
CA GLY A 165 -20.19 -9.85 38.99
C GLY A 165 -19.32 -9.96 37.73
N THR A 166 -19.72 -10.84 36.81
CA THR A 166 -19.16 -10.87 35.44
C THR A 166 -19.86 -9.83 34.58
N TYR A 167 -19.11 -8.84 34.12
CA TYR A 167 -19.60 -7.71 33.34
C TYR A 167 -19.20 -7.86 31.87
N TYR A 168 -20.13 -7.51 30.99
CA TYR A 168 -19.95 -7.45 29.55
C TYR A 168 -20.12 -6.01 29.08
N GLU A 169 -19.29 -5.58 28.15
CA GLU A 169 -19.38 -4.26 27.54
C GLU A 169 -20.64 -4.16 26.65
N SER A 170 -21.28 -2.99 26.68
CA SER A 170 -22.47 -2.67 25.90
C SER A 170 -22.59 -1.16 25.72
N THR A 171 -23.44 -0.72 24.80
CA THR A 171 -23.77 0.69 24.64
C THR A 171 -24.95 1.07 25.54
N LEU A 172 -25.06 2.35 25.87
CA LEU A 172 -26.21 2.86 26.63
C LEU A 172 -27.53 2.59 25.88
N GLU A 173 -27.52 2.73 24.56
CA GLU A 173 -28.69 2.45 23.72
C GLU A 173 -29.13 0.98 23.83
N GLN A 174 -28.20 0.03 23.72
CA GLN A 174 -28.52 -1.40 23.90
C GLN A 174 -29.01 -1.70 25.32
N ALA A 175 -28.45 -1.05 26.33
CA ALA A 175 -28.90 -1.20 27.70
C ALA A 175 -30.33 -0.67 27.90
N LEU A 176 -30.64 0.50 27.33
CA LEU A 176 -31.98 1.09 27.37
C LEU A 176 -33.00 0.28 26.54
N ALA A 177 -32.60 -0.23 25.37
CA ALA A 177 -33.42 -1.13 24.55
C ALA A 177 -33.75 -2.44 25.29
N ARG A 178 -32.85 -2.90 26.17
CA ARG A 178 -33.08 -4.03 27.09
C ARG A 178 -33.86 -3.66 28.35
N GLY A 179 -34.30 -2.41 28.50
CA GLY A 179 -35.03 -1.92 29.66
C GLY A 179 -34.20 -1.81 30.93
N LEU A 180 -32.87 -1.68 30.81
CA LEU A 180 -31.97 -1.59 31.95
C LEU A 180 -31.91 -0.16 32.49
N GLY A 181 -32.03 -0.02 33.82
CA GLY A 181 -31.88 1.27 34.50
C GLY A 181 -30.45 1.53 34.99
N PRO A 182 -30.06 2.78 35.31
CA PRO A 182 -28.75 3.07 35.87
C PRO A 182 -28.54 2.42 37.25
N CYS A 183 -27.36 1.89 37.49
CA CYS A 183 -26.95 1.45 38.82
C CYS A 183 -26.73 2.64 39.75
N LYS A 184 -27.52 2.73 40.84
CA LYS A 184 -27.40 3.78 41.86
C LYS A 184 -25.99 3.93 42.44
N LYS A 185 -25.23 2.82 42.54
CA LYS A 185 -23.84 2.84 43.01
C LYS A 185 -22.85 3.41 41.98
N CYS A 186 -23.20 3.41 40.70
CA CYS A 186 -22.35 3.88 39.62
C CYS A 186 -22.64 5.35 39.22
N VAL A 187 -23.75 5.92 39.68
CA VAL A 187 -24.16 7.32 39.38
C VAL A 187 -24.10 8.23 40.61
N GLY A 188 -23.43 7.77 41.68
CA GLY A 188 -23.28 8.51 42.94
C GLY A 188 -22.50 9.80 42.77
#